data_AF-A0A0A8WT02-F1
#
_entry.id   AF-A0A0A8WT02-F1
#
_cell.length_a   1.000
_cell.length_b   1.000
_cell.length_c   1.000
_cell.angle_alpha   90.00
_cell.angle_beta   90.00
_cell.angle_gamma   90.00
#
_symmetry.space_group_name_H-M   'P 1'
#
loop_
_entity.id
_entity.type
_entity.pdbx_description
1 polymer ?
#
loop_
_entity_poly.entity_id
_entity_poly.type
_entity_poly.pdbx_seq_one_letter_code
_entity_poly.pdbx_strand_id
1 'polypeptide(L)' 'MKLYLFDPGNGVYEGETFDESGIIDINDGATTLAPPAYAHGQVPVFDRQKNEWTVARSVLPGYCLITAP' A
#
# COMPACT_ATOMS: atom_id res chain seq x y z
N MET A 1 3.20 -16.43 -7.67
CA MET A 1 3.56 -15.84 -6.37
C MET A 1 2.67 -14.65 -6.10
N LYS A 2 2.32 -14.40 -4.84
CA LYS A 2 1.51 -13.23 -4.48
C LYS A 2 2.39 -11.98 -4.50
N LEU A 3 1.89 -10.91 -5.11
CA LEU A 3 2.53 -9.60 -5.16
C LEU A 3 1.58 -8.55 -4.62
N TYR A 4 2.15 -7.48 -4.10
CA TYR A 4 1.47 -6.34 -3.52
C TYR A 4 1.84 -5.11 -4.35
N LEU A 5 0.84 -4.51 -4.97
CA LEU A 5 1.00 -3.38 -5.86
C LEU A 5 1.07 -2.09 -5.03
N PHE A 6 1.97 -1.22 -5.42
CA PHE A 6 2.11 0.12 -4.87
C PHE A 6 2.37 1.11 -6.00
N ASP A 7 1.87 2.33 -5.87
CA ASP A 7 2.13 3.38 -6.85
C ASP A 7 3.61 3.82 -6.74
N PRO A 8 4.40 3.75 -7.82
CA PRO A 8 5.82 4.10 -7.76
C PRO A 8 6.08 5.61 -7.64
N GLY A 9 5.07 6.47 -7.78
CA GLY A 9 5.17 7.91 -7.58
C GLY A 9 5.06 8.32 -6.11
N ASN A 10 4.17 7.69 -5.35
CA ASN A 10 3.82 8.06 -3.97
C ASN A 10 3.94 6.91 -2.95
N GLY A 11 4.15 5.68 -3.40
CA GLY A 11 4.29 4.46 -2.60
C GLY A 11 2.98 3.85 -2.12
N VAL A 12 1.82 4.43 -2.42
CA VAL A 12 0.53 4.01 -1.84
C VAL A 12 0.15 2.61 -2.30
N TYR A 13 -0.31 1.78 -1.37
CA TYR A 13 -0.84 0.45 -1.68
C TYR A 13 -2.06 0.52 -2.59
N GLU A 14 -1.97 -0.11 -3.76
CA GLU A 14 -3.02 -0.16 -4.76
C GLU A 14 -3.79 -1.49 -4.76
N GLY A 15 -3.23 -2.52 -4.13
CA GLY A 15 -3.89 -3.81 -4.02
C GLY A 15 -2.92 -4.98 -4.07
N GLU A 16 -3.47 -6.17 -4.22
CA GLU A 16 -2.70 -7.40 -4.36
C GLU A 16 -2.98 -8.04 -5.72
N THR A 17 -1.97 -8.64 -6.31
CA THR A 17 -2.06 -9.41 -7.54
C THR A 17 -1.33 -10.74 -7.40
N PHE A 18 -1.53 -11.63 -8.35
CA PHE A 18 -0.83 -12.90 -8.40
C PHE A 18 -0.04 -12.98 -9.70
N ASP A 19 1.28 -13.08 -9.59
CA ASP A 19 2.15 -13.27 -10.73
C ASP A 19 2.49 -14.75 -10.86
N GLU A 20 1.89 -15.42 -11.83
CA GLU A 20 2.15 -16.83 -12.13
C GLU A 20 3.26 -17.03 -13.16
N SER A 21 3.56 -15.99 -13.96
CA SER A 21 4.43 -16.08 -15.13
C SER A 21 5.81 -15.41 -14.97
N GLY A 22 6.09 -14.74 -13.84
CA GLY A 22 7.34 -13.98 -13.66
C GLY A 22 7.39 -12.70 -14.49
N ILE A 23 6.25 -12.18 -14.94
CA ILE A 23 6.17 -11.06 -15.90
C ILE A 23 6.16 -9.72 -15.15
N ILE A 24 5.63 -9.70 -13.93
CA ILE A 24 5.51 -8.47 -13.14
C ILE A 24 6.87 -8.10 -12.55
N ASP A 25 7.37 -6.92 -12.92
CA ASP A 25 8.64 -6.40 -12.41
C ASP A 25 8.46 -5.87 -10.98
N ILE A 26 9.17 -6.50 -10.04
CA ILE A 26 9.11 -6.20 -8.60
C ILE A 26 9.79 -4.83 -8.27
N ASN A 27 10.40 -4.16 -9.25
CA ASN A 27 10.94 -2.81 -9.05
C ASN A 27 10.00 -1.71 -9.54
N ASP A 28 8.97 -2.05 -10.32
CA ASP A 28 8.07 -1.10 -10.97
C ASP A 28 6.66 -1.15 -10.37
N GLY A 29 6.55 -0.82 -9.09
CA GLY A 29 5.25 -0.71 -8.42
C GLY A 29 4.65 -2.03 -7.93
N ALA A 30 5.46 -3.08 -7.77
CA ALA A 30 5.04 -4.34 -7.16
C ALA A 30 6.07 -4.81 -6.14
N THR A 31 5.65 -5.43 -5.04
CA THR A 31 6.55 -6.02 -4.04
C THR A 31 6.04 -7.36 -3.57
N THR A 32 6.94 -8.28 -3.21
CA THR A 32 6.58 -9.56 -2.57
C THR A 32 6.31 -9.41 -1.08
N LEU A 33 6.65 -8.24 -0.50
CA LEU A 33 6.45 -7.95 0.91
C LEU A 33 4.98 -7.64 1.17
N ALA A 34 4.38 -8.32 2.14
CA ALA A 34 3.00 -8.06 2.53
C ALA A 34 2.90 -6.74 3.34
N PRO A 35 1.87 -5.91 3.10
CA PRO A 35 1.61 -4.77 3.93
C PRO A 35 1.23 -5.23 5.35
N PRO A 36 1.63 -4.48 6.40
CA PRO A 36 1.22 -4.74 7.77
C PRO A 36 -0.29 -4.52 7.93
N ALA A 37 -0.87 -4.98 9.04
CA ALA A 37 -2.27 -4.69 9.34
C ALA A 37 -2.49 -3.18 9.47
N TYR A 38 -3.47 -2.65 8.75
CA TYR A 38 -3.87 -1.24 8.79
C TYR A 38 -5.36 -1.14 9.13
N ALA A 39 -5.72 -0.10 9.88
CA ALA A 39 -7.12 0.15 10.22
C ALA A 39 -7.83 0.95 9.13
N HIS A 40 -9.16 0.99 9.21
CA HIS A 40 -9.97 1.86 8.35
C HIS A 40 -9.55 3.33 8.52
N GLY A 41 -9.22 4.02 7.43
CA GLY A 41 -8.63 5.38 7.48
C GLY A 41 -7.10 5.41 7.62
N GLN A 42 -6.44 4.27 7.44
CA GLN A 42 -5.00 4.18 7.25
C GLN A 42 -4.71 3.55 5.89
N VAL A 43 -3.64 3.99 5.25
CA VAL A 43 -3.17 3.43 3.96
C VAL A 43 -1.71 2.99 4.12
N PRO A 44 -1.37 1.75 3.72
CA PRO A 44 0.02 1.33 3.62
C PRO A 44 0.69 2.10 2.48
N VAL A 45 1.91 2.53 2.74
CA VAL A 45 2.79 3.22 1.80
C VAL A 45 4.13 2.49 1.80
N PHE A 46 4.54 1.96 0.66
CA PHE A 46 5.80 1.28 0.47
C PHE A 46 6.93 2.28 0.31
N ASP A 47 7.89 2.24 1.23
CA ASP A 47 9.11 3.04 1.15
C ASP A 47 10.16 2.23 0.38
N ARG A 48 10.41 2.60 -0.88
CA ARG A 48 11.41 1.93 -1.74
C ARG A 48 12.84 2.10 -1.25
N GLN A 49 13.16 3.18 -0.53
CA GLN A 49 14.53 3.40 -0.04
C GLN A 49 14.85 2.46 1.12
N LYS A 50 13.84 2.15 1.93
CA LYS A 50 13.96 1.24 3.06
C LYS A 50 13.48 -0.18 2.77
N ASN A 51 12.83 -0.37 1.62
CA ASN A 51 12.21 -1.61 1.18
C ASN A 51 11.24 -2.17 2.24
N GLU A 52 10.43 -1.29 2.85
CA GLU A 52 9.50 -1.62 3.94
C GLU A 52 8.15 -0.90 3.75
N TRP A 53 7.10 -1.47 4.33
CA TRP A 53 5.79 -0.83 4.38
C TRP A 53 5.66 0.07 5.62
N THR A 54 5.28 1.32 5.38
CA THR A 54 4.90 2.26 6.43
C THR A 54 3.41 2.52 6.37
N VAL A 55 2.73 2.56 7.51
CA VAL A 55 1.30 2.88 7.54
C VAL A 55 1.14 4.38 7.74
N ALA A 56 0.58 5.06 6.73
CA ALA A 56 0.23 6.46 6.83
C ALA A 56 -1.26 6.61 7.18
N ARG A 57 -1.61 7.60 8.01
CA ARG A 57 -3.01 7.97 8.18
C ARG A 57 -3.49 8.59 6.88
N SER A 58 -4.52 8.01 6.25
CA SER A 58 -5.18 8.64 5.12
C SER A 58 -6.01 9.80 5.67
N VAL A 59 -5.39 10.98 5.73
CA VAL A 59 -6.10 12.24 5.92
C VAL A 59 -6.82 12.51 4.61
N LEU A 60 -7.96 11.86 4.38
CA LEU A 60 -8.88 12.28 3.34
C LEU A 60 -9.30 13.71 3.71
N PRO A 61 -8.98 14.75 2.91
CA PRO A 61 -9.46 16.09 3.17
C PRO A 61 -10.97 16.11 2.93
N GLY A 62 -11.76 15.77 3.95
CA GLY A 62 -13.22 15.80 3.86
C GLY A 62 -13.99 14.84 4.76
N TYR A 63 -13.37 13.80 5.35
CA TYR A 63 -14.10 12.94 6.30
C TYR A 63 -14.05 13.53 7.71
N CYS A 64 -14.98 14.46 7.94
CA CYS A 64 -15.40 14.90 9.26
C CYS A 64 -15.80 13.66 10.08
N LEU A 65 -14.97 13.29 11.06
CA LEU A 65 -15.33 12.34 12.09
C LEU A 65 -16.48 12.98 12.89
N ILE A 66 -17.72 12.72 12.48
CA ILE A 66 -18.86 12.91 13.37
C ILE A 66 -18.66 11.95 14.54
N THR A 67 -18.15 12.49 15.64
CA THR A 67 -18.25 11.87 16.94
C THR A 67 -19.74 11.81 17.25
N ALA A 68 -20.35 10.63 17.11
CA ALA A 68 -21.71 10.42 17.61
C ALA A 68 -21.71 10.52 19.15
N PRO A 69 -22.77 11.09 19.76
CA PRO A 69 -22.82 11.47 21.18
C PRO A 69 -22.81 10.28 22.14
#